data_AF-A0A2V5JSN5-F1
#
_entry.id   AF-A0A2V5JSN5-F1
#
_cell.length_a   1.000
_cell.length_b   1.000
_cell.length_c   1.000
_cell.angle_alpha   90.00
_cell.angle_beta   90.00
_cell.angle_gamma   90.00
#
_symmetry.space_group_name_H-M   'P 1'
#
loop_
_entity.id
_entity.type
_entity.pdbx_description
1 polymer ?
#
loop_
_entity_poly.entity_id
_entity_poly.type
_entity_poly.pdbx_seq_one_letter_code
_entity_poly.pdbx_strand_id
1 'polypeptide(L)'
;MTYGILFEKIENGELPSGFYYAYIPALGLTTHGEGIEGARAAAEDLVKLWLAEKKAAGESIDSPSEFFFSTIEISESALQSA
;
A
#
# COMPACT_ATOMS: atom_id res chain seq x y z
N MET A 1 12.35 1.50 -11.74
CA MET A 1 11.15 2.22 -11.23
C MET A 1 11.11 2.01 -9.74
N THR A 2 10.77 3.04 -8.98
CA THR A 2 10.66 2.96 -7.52
C THR A 2 9.22 3.23 -7.16
N TYR A 3 8.63 2.41 -6.29
CA TYR A 3 7.26 2.57 -5.83
C TYR A 3 7.26 2.86 -4.33
N GLY A 4 6.59 3.93 -3.92
CA GLY A 4 6.33 4.18 -2.51
C GLY A 4 5.35 3.14 -1.93
N ILE A 5 5.61 2.70 -0.70
CA ILE A 5 4.75 1.76 0.03
C ILE A 5 4.37 2.40 1.37
N LEU A 6 3.07 2.44 1.67
CA LEU A 6 2.55 2.82 2.98
C LEU A 6 2.23 1.55 3.76
N PHE A 7 2.77 1.45 4.99
CA PHE A 7 2.51 0.31 5.87
C PHE A 7 1.56 0.71 6.99
N GLU A 8 0.57 -0.14 7.24
CA GLU A 8 -0.37 0.04 8.34
C GLU A 8 -0.44 -1.24 9.16
N LYS A 9 -0.43 -1.10 10.49
CA LYS A 9 -0.56 -2.25 11.38
C LYS A 9 -2.02 -2.71 11.39
N ILE A 10 -2.24 -4.02 11.31
CA ILE A 10 -3.59 -4.58 11.35
C ILE A 10 -4.02 -4.76 12.81
N GLU A 11 -5.14 -4.14 13.20
CA GLU A 11 -5.63 -4.15 14.59
C GLU A 11 -7.03 -4.77 14.76
N ASN A 12 -7.78 -4.93 13.68
CA ASN A 12 -9.20 -5.33 13.70
C ASN A 12 -9.44 -6.85 13.66
N GLY A 13 -8.39 -7.68 13.76
CA GLY A 13 -8.50 -9.14 13.79
C GLY A 13 -8.83 -9.81 12.45
N GLU A 14 -8.82 -9.06 11.34
CA GLU A 14 -9.00 -9.62 9.98
C GLU A 14 -7.85 -10.55 9.57
N LEU A 15 -6.67 -10.35 10.15
CA LEU A 15 -5.46 -11.14 9.92
C LEU A 15 -4.77 -11.46 11.26
N PRO A 16 -3.87 -12.47 11.28
CA PRO A 16 -3.11 -12.80 12.48
C PRO A 16 -2.36 -11.59 13.04
N SER A 17 -2.19 -11.58 14.37
CA SER A 17 -1.40 -10.55 15.04
C SER A 17 0.02 -10.48 14.48
N GLY A 18 0.54 -9.27 14.28
CA GLY A 18 1.88 -9.06 13.71
C GLY A 18 1.89 -8.89 12.20
N PHE A 19 0.73 -8.97 11.53
CA PHE A 19 0.59 -8.63 10.12
C PHE A 19 0.48 -7.12 9.91
N TYR A 20 0.96 -6.67 8.76
CA TYR A 20 0.85 -5.31 8.26
C TYR A 20 0.22 -5.30 6.88
N TYR A 21 -0.65 -4.32 6.62
CA TYR A 21 -1.04 -3.95 5.27
C TYR A 21 0.13 -3.20 4.60
N ALA A 22 0.31 -3.44 3.31
CA ALA A 22 1.22 -2.72 2.44
C ALA A 22 0.43 -2.18 1.25
N TYR A 23 0.27 -0.86 1.20
CA TYR A 23 -0.43 -0.16 0.13
C TYR A 23 0.56 0.52 -0.81
N ILE A 24 0.38 0.38 -2.12
CA ILE A 24 1.18 1.00 -3.19
C ILE A 24 0.32 2.08 -3.87
N PRO A 25 0.41 3.36 -3.45
CA PRO A 25 -0.53 4.39 -3.87
C PRO A 25 -0.57 4.63 -5.38
N ALA A 26 0.60 4.63 -6.04
CA ALA A 26 0.68 4.88 -7.48
C ALA A 26 -0.01 3.80 -8.33
N LEU A 27 -0.25 2.61 -7.77
CA LEU A 27 -0.91 1.50 -8.47
C LEU A 27 -2.31 1.20 -7.95
N GLY A 28 -2.73 1.82 -6.83
CA GLY A 28 -3.99 1.49 -6.16
C GLY A 28 -4.04 0.03 -5.67
N LEU A 29 -2.89 -0.55 -5.31
CA LEU A 29 -2.77 -1.96 -4.92
C LEU A 29 -2.50 -2.09 -3.42
N THR A 30 -3.13 -3.06 -2.78
CA THR A 30 -2.92 -3.40 -1.36
C THR A 30 -2.63 -4.89 -1.22
N THR A 31 -1.68 -5.22 -0.36
CA THR A 31 -1.41 -6.58 0.09
C THR A 31 -1.12 -6.59 1.59
N HIS A 32 -0.76 -7.74 2.15
CA HIS A 32 -0.39 -7.86 3.55
C HIS A 32 0.72 -8.91 3.72
N GLY A 33 1.40 -8.85 4.86
CA GLY A 33 2.36 -9.87 5.25
C GLY A 33 2.74 -9.77 6.71
N GLU A 34 3.40 -10.81 7.21
CA GLU A 34 3.91 -10.85 8.57
C GLU A 34 5.08 -9.87 8.75
N GLY A 35 4.92 -8.92 9.66
CA GLY A 35 5.87 -7.83 9.86
C GLY A 35 6.00 -6.90 8.66
N ILE A 36 6.82 -5.86 8.82
CA ILE A 36 7.10 -4.90 7.75
C ILE A 36 7.81 -5.56 6.56
N GLU A 37 8.77 -6.45 6.83
CA GLU A 37 9.55 -7.09 5.77
C GLU A 37 8.73 -8.12 4.98
N GLY A 38 7.86 -8.90 5.64
CA GLY A 38 6.96 -9.81 4.93
C GLY A 38 5.93 -9.07 4.08
N ALA A 39 5.35 -7.99 4.62
CA ALA A 39 4.45 -7.13 3.87
C ALA A 39 5.15 -6.45 2.67
N ARG A 40 6.42 -6.06 2.83
CA ARG A 40 7.25 -5.50 1.74
C ARG A 40 7.51 -6.54 0.65
N ALA A 41 7.89 -7.77 1.01
CA ALA A 41 8.12 -8.83 0.04
C ALA A 41 6.84 -9.14 -0.76
N ALA A 42 5.69 -9.24 -0.07
CA ALA A 42 4.39 -9.42 -0.73
C ALA A 42 4.05 -8.26 -1.68
N ALA A 43 4.38 -7.02 -1.30
CA ALA A 43 4.17 -5.85 -2.16
C ALA A 43 5.07 -5.88 -3.39
N GLU A 44 6.34 -6.28 -3.25
CA GLU A 44 7.27 -6.41 -4.36
C GLU A 44 6.77 -7.45 -5.38
N ASP A 45 6.31 -8.61 -4.92
CA ASP A 45 5.77 -9.66 -5.78
C ASP A 45 4.49 -9.21 -6.50
N LEU A 46 3.60 -8.52 -5.78
CA LEU A 46 2.37 -7.97 -6.37
C LEU A 46 2.67 -6.93 -7.46
N VAL A 47 3.64 -6.03 -7.23
CA VAL A 47 4.06 -5.04 -8.23
C VAL A 47 4.63 -5.72 -9.47
N LYS A 48 5.48 -6.74 -9.30
CA LYS A 48 6.04 -7.51 -10.43
C LYS A 48 4.95 -8.16 -11.26
N LEU A 49 3.97 -8.80 -10.61
CA LEU A 49 2.85 -9.45 -11.28
C LEU A 49 2.03 -8.44 -12.08
N TRP A 50 1.64 -7.33 -11.45
CA TRP A 50 0.85 -6.27 -12.09
C TRP A 50 1.56 -5.70 -13.33
N LEU A 51 2.87 -5.43 -13.23
CA LEU A 51 3.67 -4.95 -14.36
C LEU A 51 3.75 -5.96 -15.50
N ALA A 52 3.86 -7.25 -15.19
CA ALA A 52 3.86 -8.32 -16.18
C ALA A 52 2.51 -8.40 -16.92
N GLU A 53 1.40 -8.27 -16.20
CA GLU A 53 0.05 -8.26 -16.79
C GLU A 53 -0.16 -7.06 -17.71
N LYS A 54 0.21 -5.86 -17.27
CA LYS A 54 0.15 -4.63 -18.11
C LYS A 54 0.97 -4.78 -19.39
N LYS A 55 2.19 -5.29 -19.26
CA LYS A 55 3.05 -5.54 -20.42
C LYS A 55 2.45 -6.58 -21.37
N ALA A 56 1.86 -7.66 -20.85
CA ALA A 56 1.23 -8.70 -21.66
C ALA A 56 -0.02 -8.19 -22.39
N ALA A 57 -0.77 -7.26 -21.78
CA ALA A 57 -1.91 -6.60 -22.38
C ALA A 57 -1.53 -5.50 -23.41
N GLY A 58 -0.24 -5.18 -23.56
CA GLY A 58 0.23 -4.10 -24.43
C GLY A 58 -0.09 -2.70 -23.91
N GLU A 59 -0.40 -2.57 -22.62
CA GLU A 59 -0.66 -1.29 -21.98
C GLU A 59 0.64 -0.52 -21.70
N SER A 60 0.58 0.81 -21.72
CA SER A 60 1.69 1.65 -21.30
C SER A 60 1.88 1.61 -19.78
N ILE A 61 3.12 1.47 -19.34
CA ILE A 61 3.48 1.53 -17.93
C ILE A 61 4.08 2.90 -17.66
N ASP A 62 3.33 3.76 -16.99
CA ASP A 62 3.82 5.07 -16.57
C ASP A 62 4.90 4.93 -15.50
N SER A 63 5.91 5.80 -15.59
CA SER A 63 6.95 5.84 -14.57
C SER A 63 6.38 6.45 -13.29
N PRO A 64 6.66 5.87 -12.12
CA PRO A 64 6.11 6.40 -10.88
C PRO A 64 6.67 7.80 -10.58
N SER A 65 5.81 8.69 -10.09
CA SER A 65 6.17 10.06 -9.70
C SER A 65 6.94 10.11 -8.39
N GLU A 66 7.37 11.30 -7.98
CA GLU A 66 7.86 11.55 -6.63
C GLU A 66 6.77 11.21 -5.59
N PHE A 67 7.18 10.72 -4.42
CA PHE A 67 6.29 10.26 -3.36
C PHE A 67 6.45 11.12 -2.11
N PHE A 68 5.34 11.57 -1.56
CA PHE A 68 5.28 12.28 -0.28
C PHE A 68 4.29 11.56 0.64
N PHE A 69 4.64 11.43 1.91
CA PHE A 69 3.78 10.84 2.93
C PHE A 69 3.63 11.84 4.08
N SER A 70 2.42 11.95 4.60
CA SER A 70 2.13 12.76 5.78
C SER A 70 0.94 12.16 6.51
N THR A 71 0.84 12.49 7.79
CA THR A 71 -0.30 12.16 8.65
C THR A 71 -0.93 13.45 9.14
N ILE A 72 -2.25 13.48 9.26
CA ILE A 72 -2.97 14.58 9.89
C ILE A 72 -3.69 14.04 11.14
N GLU A 73 -3.55 14.77 12.25
CA GLU A 73 -4.32 14.50 13.46
C GLU A 73 -5.63 15.30 13.39
N ILE A 74 -6.75 14.62 13.66
CA ILE A 74 -8.08 15.23 13.67
C ILE A 74 -8.61 15.21 15.10
N SER A 75 -8.97 16.37 15.64
CA SER A 75 -9.52 16.48 17.00
C SER A 75 -10.97 15.99 17.08
N GLU A 76 -11.37 15.42 18.22
CA GLU A 76 -12.73 14.91 18.45
C GLU A 76 -13.82 15.98 18.26
N SER A 77 -13.51 17.26 18.50
CA SER A 77 -14.44 18.37 18.27
C SER A 77 -14.90 18.49 16.81
N ALA A 78 -14.11 17.99 15.84
CA ALA A 78 -14.50 17.95 14.43
C ALA A 78 -15.62 16.94 14.15
N LEU A 79 -15.81 15.94 15.01
CA LEU A 79 -16.85 14.90 14.85
C LEU A 79 -18.23 15.35 15.36
N GLN A 80 -18.28 16.40 16.18
CA GLN A 80 -19.51 16.87 16.85
C GLN A 80 -20.28 17.95 16.08
N SER A 81 -19.85 18.30 14.86
CA SER A 81 -20.46 19.36 14.04
C SER A 81 -21.36 18.78 12.93
N ALA A 82 -22.26 17.87 13.28
CA ALA A 82 -23.28 17.29 12.38
C ALA A 82 -24.68 17.43 12.95
#